data_AF-A0A948R0W6-F1
#
_entry.id   AF-A0A948R0W6-F1
#
_cell.length_a   1.000
_cell.length_b   1.000
_cell.length_c   1.000
_cell.angle_alpha   90.00
_cell.angle_beta   90.00
_cell.angle_gamma   90.00
#
_symmetry.space_group_name_H-M   'P 1'
#
loop_
_entity.id
_entity.type
_entity.pdbx_description
1 polymer ?
#
loop_
_entity_poly.entity_id
_entity_poly.type
_entity_poly.pdbx_seq_one_letter_code
_entity_poly.pdbx_strand_id
1 'polypeptide(L)'
;MTKRNLERQDIVDIGEDYESEKKPYQGIEHRHDGILWFPSAAAGASVALGMNAIVPGSGVAHNANVLLVGVSTFAISYIVNKTLFHTGSKLAATGNKPTIALSAGWFATMAGVFGTISFTGLSHEIVEGAKLRDPAAAMSRAAREVGETTAAAKRVVPLISSARGDMQAIASCEENSGCVSGRRGRGSEVAALEALSAKFASVEKLYGQADRKQADLAAKLQKLASSYEEQLTRGGVGGQSRSKLLAIYDQAQGLATELANVVPTSAANGLANEMRRLAVGTPAGGRIDVGARLRAHADQIEDAIAGIMVTSVTLPPFPPPSGMASGWERIEETWPLALLLFGLEGVLIVLWAMLVFDIRARLAALRQKNRLAKGEHEQLSPDPTDWPADGSIGRRGHQPGSRPGLGGRSNGSGQ
;
A
#
# COMPACT_ATOMS: atom_id res chain seq x y z
N MET A 1 7.69 56.06 -27.11
CA MET A 1 7.43 54.62 -27.35
C MET A 1 7.50 54.38 -28.85
N THR A 2 8.45 53.55 -29.23
CA THR A 2 9.20 53.58 -30.49
C THR A 2 8.69 52.52 -31.45
N LYS A 3 8.33 52.93 -32.68
CA LYS A 3 8.48 52.31 -34.04
C LYS A 3 8.80 50.81 -34.24
N ARG A 4 8.56 49.90 -33.28
CA ARG A 4 8.87 48.45 -33.36
C ARG A 4 7.67 47.55 -33.65
N ASN A 5 6.50 48.10 -33.97
CA ASN A 5 5.27 47.32 -34.12
C ASN A 5 4.78 47.11 -35.56
N LEU A 6 5.52 47.54 -36.58
CA LEU A 6 5.09 47.38 -37.99
C LEU A 6 5.96 46.41 -38.80
N GLU A 7 7.02 45.86 -38.23
CA GLU A 7 7.95 44.94 -38.93
C GLU A 7 7.65 43.45 -38.64
N ARG A 8 6.39 43.14 -38.28
CA ARG A 8 5.96 41.79 -37.88
C ARG A 8 4.81 41.24 -38.74
N GLN A 9 4.54 41.85 -39.90
CA GLN A 9 3.52 41.40 -40.85
C GLN A 9 4.08 40.91 -42.19
N ASP A 10 5.38 41.08 -42.46
CA ASP A 10 6.01 40.55 -43.68
C ASP A 10 6.54 39.13 -43.48
N ILE A 11 5.70 38.25 -42.91
CA ILE A 11 5.80 36.83 -43.24
C ILE A 11 5.03 36.67 -44.55
N VAL A 12 5.78 36.96 -45.60
CA VAL A 12 5.58 36.65 -47.00
C VAL A 12 4.65 35.45 -47.19
N ASP A 13 3.49 35.72 -47.79
CA ASP A 13 2.74 34.78 -48.63
C ASP A 13 3.70 34.26 -49.71
N ILE A 14 4.35 33.13 -49.43
CA ILE A 14 5.13 32.41 -50.43
C ILE A 14 4.14 31.52 -51.20
N GLY A 15 3.63 32.08 -52.30
CA GLY A 15 3.29 31.38 -53.53
C GLY A 15 2.22 30.29 -53.46
N GLU A 16 0.98 30.68 -53.74
CA GLU A 16 -0.18 29.80 -53.98
C GLU A 16 -0.14 29.04 -55.34
N ASP A 17 0.91 29.14 -56.15
CA ASP A 17 0.95 28.54 -57.50
C ASP A 17 1.76 27.24 -57.60
N TYR A 18 1.93 26.48 -56.50
CA TYR A 18 2.49 25.12 -56.54
C TYR A 18 1.40 24.05 -56.46
N GLU A 19 0.98 23.57 -57.65
CA GLU A 19 0.39 22.26 -57.95
C GLU A 19 -0.66 21.70 -56.97
N SER A 20 -1.92 21.81 -57.41
CA SER A 20 -3.17 21.31 -56.81
C SER A 20 -3.29 19.79 -56.62
N GLU A 21 -2.19 19.03 -56.64
CA GLU A 21 -2.20 17.57 -56.40
C GLU A 21 -1.24 17.13 -55.28
N LYS A 22 -0.73 18.06 -54.47
CA LYS A 22 -0.10 17.70 -53.20
C LYS A 22 -1.20 17.55 -52.17
N LYS A 23 -1.45 16.30 -51.72
CA LYS A 23 -2.25 16.01 -50.51
C LYS A 23 -1.94 17.10 -49.49
N PRO A 24 -2.95 17.82 -48.94
CA PRO A 24 -2.70 18.93 -48.05
C PRO A 24 -1.70 18.45 -47.03
N TYR A 25 -0.52 19.07 -47.02
CA TYR A 25 0.57 18.67 -46.13
C TYR A 25 0.04 18.92 -44.73
N GLN A 26 -0.57 17.88 -44.14
CA GLN A 26 -0.93 17.88 -42.74
C GLN A 26 0.41 18.06 -42.06
N GLY A 27 0.63 19.27 -41.51
CA GLY A 27 1.89 19.63 -40.90
C GLY A 27 2.35 18.56 -39.92
N ILE A 28 3.65 18.50 -39.65
CA ILE A 28 4.27 17.48 -38.77
C ILE A 28 3.53 17.38 -37.42
N GLU A 29 2.91 18.48 -36.99
CA GLU A 29 2.01 18.55 -35.86
C GLU A 29 0.88 17.50 -35.82
N HIS A 30 0.32 17.09 -36.96
CA HIS A 30 -0.77 16.10 -37.00
C HIS A 30 -0.29 14.65 -36.92
N ARG A 31 1.02 14.37 -37.13
CA ARG A 31 1.56 13.01 -36.98
C ARG A 31 1.45 12.48 -35.56
N HIS A 32 1.33 13.38 -34.58
CA HIS A 32 1.29 13.03 -33.16
C HIS A 32 -0.12 12.98 -32.58
N ASP A 33 -1.16 13.36 -33.33
CA ASP A 33 -2.54 13.40 -32.82
C ASP A 33 -3.02 12.02 -32.33
N GLY A 34 -2.65 10.93 -33.03
CA GLY A 34 -2.96 9.57 -32.60
C GLY A 34 -2.15 9.08 -31.40
N ILE A 35 -0.95 9.63 -31.18
CA ILE A 35 -0.03 9.21 -30.11
C ILE A 35 -0.48 9.81 -28.76
N LEU A 36 -1.00 11.05 -28.76
CA LEU A 36 -1.42 11.76 -27.54
C LEU A 36 -2.67 11.18 -26.87
N TRP A 37 -3.47 10.41 -27.63
CA TRP A 37 -4.66 9.75 -27.09
C TRP A 37 -4.29 8.70 -26.04
N PHE A 38 -3.29 7.85 -26.31
CA PHE A 38 -2.89 6.76 -25.42
C PHE A 38 -2.50 7.20 -23.99
N PRO A 39 -1.55 8.14 -23.79
CA PRO A 39 -1.15 8.55 -22.45
C PRO A 39 -2.27 9.30 -21.72
N SER A 40 -3.10 10.07 -22.45
CA SER A 40 -4.27 10.73 -21.85
C SER A 40 -5.30 9.70 -21.39
N ALA A 41 -5.55 8.65 -22.19
CA ALA A 41 -6.45 7.55 -21.85
C ALA A 41 -5.91 6.75 -20.66
N ALA A 42 -4.59 6.51 -20.63
CA ALA A 42 -3.93 5.89 -19.49
C ALA A 42 -4.10 6.72 -18.22
N ALA A 43 -3.90 8.04 -18.26
CA ALA A 43 -4.11 8.93 -17.12
C ALA A 43 -5.57 8.94 -16.62
N GLY A 44 -6.55 8.95 -17.54
CA GLY A 44 -7.96 8.87 -17.19
C GLY A 44 -8.32 7.53 -16.53
N ALA A 45 -7.83 6.42 -17.11
CA ALA A 45 -8.04 5.08 -16.57
C ALA A 45 -7.34 4.90 -15.21
N SER A 46 -6.12 5.39 -15.05
CA SER A 46 -5.34 5.27 -13.82
C SER A 46 -5.96 6.08 -12.69
N VAL A 47 -6.46 7.29 -12.97
CA VAL A 47 -7.22 8.07 -11.99
C VAL A 47 -8.54 7.40 -11.66
N ALA A 48 -9.27 6.85 -12.63
CA ALA A 48 -10.51 6.12 -12.34
C ALA A 48 -10.25 4.92 -11.42
N LEU A 49 -9.24 4.11 -11.72
CA LEU A 49 -8.84 2.99 -10.88
C LEU A 49 -8.39 3.46 -9.49
N GLY A 50 -7.60 4.53 -9.44
CA GLY A 50 -7.12 5.09 -8.18
C GLY A 50 -8.26 5.60 -7.30
N MET A 51 -9.20 6.34 -7.90
CA MET A 51 -10.40 6.85 -7.22
C MET A 51 -11.33 5.73 -6.74
N ASN A 52 -11.45 4.64 -7.52
CA ASN A 52 -12.26 3.50 -7.12
C ASN A 52 -11.71 2.80 -5.85
N ALA A 53 -10.38 2.77 -5.71
CA ALA A 53 -9.73 2.19 -4.55
C ALA A 53 -9.79 3.11 -3.32
N ILE A 54 -9.71 4.43 -3.51
CA ILE A 54 -9.60 5.41 -2.42
C ILE A 54 -10.97 5.81 -1.86
N VAL A 55 -11.96 6.02 -2.72
CA VAL A 55 -13.26 6.52 -2.27
C VAL A 55 -14.11 5.35 -1.78
N PRO A 56 -14.51 5.32 -0.50
CA PRO A 56 -15.38 4.29 0.00
C PRO A 56 -16.76 4.44 -0.64
N GLY A 57 -17.18 3.42 -1.37
CA GLY A 57 -18.47 3.41 -2.04
C GLY A 57 -18.74 2.09 -2.72
N SER A 58 -20.01 1.81 -2.97
CA SER A 58 -20.43 0.69 -3.79
C SER A 58 -21.71 1.05 -4.54
N GLY A 59 -21.99 0.33 -5.62
CA GLY A 59 -23.18 0.54 -6.44
C GLY A 59 -22.99 1.53 -7.59
N VAL A 60 -24.09 1.77 -8.31
CA VAL A 60 -24.08 2.46 -9.61
C VAL A 60 -23.65 3.93 -9.48
N ALA A 61 -24.09 4.65 -8.44
CA ALA A 61 -23.75 6.05 -8.24
C ALA A 61 -22.24 6.25 -7.99
N HIS A 62 -21.61 5.37 -7.21
CA HIS A 62 -20.17 5.38 -6.98
C HIS A 62 -19.41 5.15 -8.29
N ASN A 63 -19.77 4.10 -9.03
CA ASN A 63 -19.14 3.78 -10.31
C ASN A 63 -19.32 4.91 -11.34
N ALA A 64 -20.48 5.56 -11.36
CA ALA A 64 -20.74 6.72 -12.22
C ALA A 64 -19.86 7.91 -11.87
N ASN A 65 -19.67 8.22 -10.59
CA ASN A 65 -18.77 9.30 -10.14
C ASN A 65 -17.30 8.99 -10.49
N VAL A 66 -16.85 7.77 -10.24
CA VAL A 66 -15.49 7.33 -10.60
C VAL A 66 -15.27 7.44 -12.11
N LEU A 67 -16.23 6.97 -12.92
CA LEU A 67 -16.17 7.07 -14.38
C LEU A 67 -16.15 8.52 -14.83
N LEU A 68 -17.01 9.38 -14.25
CA LEU A 68 -17.06 10.80 -14.58
C LEU A 68 -15.74 11.50 -14.31
N VAL A 69 -15.10 11.22 -13.17
CA VAL A 69 -13.78 11.76 -12.83
C VAL A 69 -12.73 11.27 -13.83
N GLY A 70 -12.70 9.96 -14.13
CA GLY A 70 -11.78 9.38 -15.11
C GLY A 70 -11.92 9.98 -16.51
N VAL A 71 -13.15 10.13 -17.00
CA VAL A 71 -13.45 10.73 -18.32
C VAL A 71 -13.08 12.22 -18.33
N SER A 72 -13.33 12.94 -17.23
CA SER A 72 -12.94 14.35 -17.10
C SER A 72 -11.42 14.51 -17.12
N THR A 73 -10.69 13.66 -16.37
CA THR A 73 -9.22 13.64 -16.39
C THR A 73 -8.69 13.33 -17.79
N PHE A 74 -9.26 12.34 -18.48
CA PHE A 74 -8.91 12.02 -19.86
C PHE A 74 -9.10 13.24 -20.79
N ALA A 75 -10.28 13.87 -20.75
CA ALA A 75 -10.62 14.98 -21.63
C ALA A 75 -9.72 16.19 -21.39
N ILE A 76 -9.51 16.56 -20.12
CA ILE A 76 -8.62 17.66 -19.73
C ILE A 76 -7.19 17.36 -20.16
N SER A 77 -6.69 16.16 -19.84
CA SER A 77 -5.34 15.72 -20.22
C SER A 77 -5.13 15.80 -21.72
N TYR A 78 -6.06 15.25 -22.50
CA TYR A 78 -5.98 15.22 -23.96
C TYR A 78 -6.02 16.62 -24.56
N ILE A 79 -6.95 17.49 -24.15
CA ILE A 79 -7.09 18.85 -24.69
C ILE A 79 -5.83 19.68 -24.41
N VAL A 80 -5.32 19.64 -23.17
CA VAL A 80 -4.15 20.43 -22.79
C VAL A 80 -2.89 19.87 -23.44
N ASN A 81 -2.68 18.54 -23.40
CA ASN A 81 -1.53 17.92 -24.07
C ASN A 81 -1.54 18.21 -25.56
N LYS A 82 -2.68 18.07 -26.24
CA LYS A 82 -2.82 18.46 -27.65
C LYS A 82 -2.45 19.93 -27.88
N THR A 83 -2.97 20.84 -27.06
CA THR A 83 -2.67 22.27 -27.17
C THR A 83 -1.18 22.57 -26.95
N LEU A 84 -0.54 21.90 -25.99
CA LEU A 84 0.88 22.08 -25.70
C LEU A 84 1.78 21.51 -26.80
N PHE A 85 1.41 20.40 -27.43
CA PHE A 85 2.16 19.82 -28.54
C PHE A 85 1.97 20.61 -29.84
N HIS A 86 0.78 21.15 -30.12
CA HIS A 86 0.50 21.93 -31.33
C HIS A 86 0.98 23.38 -31.24
N THR A 87 0.56 24.09 -30.21
CA THR A 87 0.78 25.53 -30.05
C THR A 87 1.93 25.80 -29.09
N GLY A 88 1.98 25.06 -27.98
CA GLY A 88 3.00 25.23 -26.95
C GLY A 88 4.41 24.98 -27.48
N SER A 89 4.62 23.93 -28.25
CA SER A 89 5.92 23.55 -28.81
C SER A 89 6.45 24.62 -29.78
N LYS A 90 5.60 25.15 -30.66
CA LYS A 90 5.92 26.22 -31.62
C LYS A 90 6.35 27.49 -30.89
N LEU A 91 5.56 27.94 -29.91
CA LEU A 91 5.87 29.12 -29.10
C LEU A 91 7.13 28.92 -28.25
N ALA A 92 7.30 27.75 -27.63
CA ALA A 92 8.51 27.40 -26.87
C ALA A 92 9.77 27.40 -27.75
N ALA A 93 9.69 26.85 -28.97
CA ALA A 93 10.80 26.82 -29.91
C ALA A 93 11.27 28.22 -30.35
N THR A 94 10.40 29.23 -30.31
CA THR A 94 10.77 30.64 -30.52
C THR A 94 11.47 31.29 -29.32
N GLY A 95 11.55 30.59 -28.18
CA GLY A 95 12.16 31.10 -26.95
C GLY A 95 11.17 31.82 -26.02
N ASN A 96 9.86 31.64 -26.20
CA ASN A 96 8.85 32.24 -25.33
C ASN A 96 8.90 31.63 -23.91
N LYS A 97 9.54 32.32 -22.97
CA LYS A 97 9.74 31.86 -21.58
C LYS A 97 8.43 31.51 -20.86
N PRO A 98 7.36 32.35 -20.89
CA PRO A 98 6.05 31.99 -20.33
C PRO A 98 5.51 30.65 -20.81
N THR A 99 5.59 30.36 -22.11
CA THR A 99 5.05 29.08 -22.64
C THR A 99 5.85 27.89 -22.16
N ILE A 100 7.18 28.01 -22.09
CA ILE A 100 8.04 26.95 -21.55
C ILE A 100 7.68 26.70 -20.07
N ALA A 101 7.52 27.76 -19.29
CA ALA A 101 7.15 27.66 -17.87
C ALA A 101 5.77 27.03 -17.67
N LEU A 102 4.77 27.43 -18.47
CA LEU A 102 3.42 26.85 -18.42
C LEU A 102 3.41 25.37 -18.82
N SER A 103 4.20 25.00 -19.83
CA SER A 103 4.30 23.62 -20.30
C SER A 103 4.96 22.73 -19.23
N ALA A 104 6.09 23.20 -18.67
CA ALA A 104 6.76 22.51 -17.57
C ALA A 104 5.86 22.41 -16.33
N GLY A 105 5.16 23.49 -15.98
CA GLY A 105 4.21 23.51 -14.87
C GLY A 105 3.05 22.55 -15.07
N TRP A 106 2.52 22.45 -16.29
CA TRP A 106 1.47 21.49 -16.64
C TRP A 106 1.93 20.04 -16.44
N PHE A 107 3.07 19.65 -17.02
CA PHE A 107 3.59 18.30 -16.86
C PHE A 107 3.93 17.97 -15.41
N ALA A 108 4.50 18.91 -14.67
CA ALA A 108 4.75 18.74 -13.24
C ALA A 108 3.44 18.57 -12.44
N THR A 109 2.39 19.33 -12.79
CA THR A 109 1.07 19.22 -12.15
C THR A 109 0.40 17.88 -12.48
N MET A 110 0.47 17.43 -13.73
CA MET A 110 -0.07 16.13 -14.13
C MET A 110 0.64 14.97 -13.45
N ALA A 111 1.98 14.95 -13.48
CA ALA A 111 2.76 13.96 -12.76
C ALA A 111 2.45 14.01 -11.26
N GLY A 112 2.43 15.19 -10.64
CA GLY A 112 2.13 15.34 -9.22
C GLY A 112 0.73 14.88 -8.83
N VAL A 113 -0.31 15.41 -9.47
CA VAL A 113 -1.71 15.17 -9.08
C VAL A 113 -2.18 13.81 -9.58
N PHE A 114 -2.12 13.54 -10.88
CA PHE A 114 -2.65 12.31 -11.44
C PHE A 114 -1.76 11.12 -11.13
N GLY A 115 -0.43 11.32 -11.16
CA GLY A 115 0.51 10.29 -10.72
C GLY A 115 0.27 9.90 -9.26
N THR A 116 0.09 10.86 -8.35
CA THR A 116 -0.20 10.55 -6.94
C THR A 116 -1.55 9.88 -6.75
N ILE A 117 -2.63 10.37 -7.36
CA ILE A 117 -3.97 9.73 -7.22
C ILE A 117 -3.93 8.29 -7.75
N SER A 118 -3.33 8.10 -8.92
CA SER A 118 -3.20 6.77 -9.53
C SER A 118 -2.33 5.85 -8.67
N PHE A 119 -1.18 6.36 -8.20
CA PHE A 119 -0.23 5.61 -7.39
C PHE A 119 -0.85 5.21 -6.06
N THR A 120 -1.46 6.15 -5.35
CA THR A 120 -2.07 5.90 -4.04
C THR A 120 -3.19 4.89 -4.13
N GLY A 121 -4.05 4.95 -5.15
CA GLY A 121 -5.13 3.98 -5.27
C GLY A 121 -4.69 2.61 -5.77
N LEU A 122 -3.73 2.52 -6.71
CA LEU A 122 -3.20 1.22 -7.16
C LEU A 122 -2.30 0.55 -6.10
N SER A 123 -1.56 1.34 -5.32
CA SER A 123 -0.73 0.82 -4.22
C SER A 123 -1.56 0.45 -2.99
N HIS A 124 -2.76 1.02 -2.83
CA HIS A 124 -3.63 0.78 -1.68
C HIS A 124 -3.86 -0.72 -1.45
N GLU A 125 -4.21 -1.47 -2.50
CA GLU A 125 -4.47 -2.91 -2.37
C GLU A 125 -3.22 -3.70 -1.96
N ILE A 126 -2.06 -3.35 -2.51
CA ILE A 126 -0.79 -4.02 -2.20
C ILE A 126 -0.44 -3.79 -0.73
N VAL A 127 -0.50 -2.53 -0.29
CA VAL A 127 -0.13 -2.13 1.07
C VAL A 127 -1.12 -2.65 2.10
N GLU A 128 -2.42 -2.54 1.82
CA GLU A 128 -3.46 -3.09 2.69
C GLU A 128 -3.33 -4.61 2.79
N GLY A 129 -3.07 -5.29 1.67
CA GLY A 129 -2.90 -6.74 1.63
C GLY A 129 -1.69 -7.17 2.45
N ALA A 130 -0.59 -6.43 2.37
CA ALA A 130 0.60 -6.67 3.17
C ALA A 130 0.33 -6.45 4.68
N LYS A 131 -0.32 -5.34 5.06
CA LYS A 131 -0.68 -5.06 6.47
C LYS A 131 -1.60 -6.13 7.07
N LEU A 132 -2.54 -6.65 6.28
CA LEU A 132 -3.47 -7.69 6.75
C LEU A 132 -2.82 -9.08 6.87
N ARG A 133 -1.62 -9.32 6.34
CA ARG A 133 -0.90 -10.59 6.54
C ARG A 133 -0.26 -10.70 7.92
N ASP A 134 0.14 -9.59 8.53
CA ASP A 134 0.79 -9.58 9.84
C ASP A 134 -0.12 -10.18 10.96
N PRO A 135 -1.42 -9.84 11.03
CA PRO A 135 -2.40 -10.52 11.87
C PRO A 135 -2.44 -12.04 11.73
N ALA A 136 -2.42 -12.57 10.50
CA ALA A 136 -2.45 -14.01 10.25
C ALA A 136 -1.20 -14.70 10.80
N ALA A 137 -0.03 -14.10 10.56
CA ALA A 137 1.22 -14.56 11.13
C ALA A 137 1.21 -14.51 12.67
N ALA A 138 0.59 -13.48 13.26
CA ALA A 138 0.44 -13.39 14.72
C ALA A 138 -0.49 -14.49 15.27
N MET A 139 -1.62 -14.80 14.63
CA MET A 139 -2.50 -15.90 15.04
C MET A 139 -1.80 -17.26 14.99
N SER A 140 -1.02 -17.52 13.93
CA SER A 140 -0.29 -18.80 13.82
C SER A 140 0.82 -18.94 14.87
N ARG A 141 1.54 -17.85 15.19
CA ARG A 141 2.50 -17.83 16.31
C ARG A 141 1.81 -18.07 17.64
N ALA A 142 0.70 -17.38 17.89
CA ALA A 142 -0.14 -17.57 19.08
C ALA A 142 -0.57 -19.04 19.25
N ALA A 143 -1.02 -19.69 18.17
CA ALA A 143 -1.41 -21.10 18.21
C ALA A 143 -0.20 -22.03 18.53
N ARG A 144 1.00 -21.72 18.05
CA ARG A 144 2.22 -22.47 18.36
C ARG A 144 2.65 -22.30 19.81
N GLU A 145 2.66 -21.06 20.32
CA GLU A 145 3.00 -20.76 21.71
C GLU A 145 2.07 -21.50 22.68
N VAL A 146 0.77 -21.55 22.37
CA VAL A 146 -0.19 -22.36 23.13
C VAL A 146 0.18 -23.85 23.07
N GLY A 147 0.55 -24.36 21.90
CA GLY A 147 0.99 -25.74 21.76
C GLY A 147 2.17 -26.08 22.68
N GLU A 148 3.13 -25.17 22.79
CA GLU A 148 4.29 -25.30 23.66
C GLU A 148 3.90 -25.24 25.15
N THR A 149 3.03 -24.30 25.56
CA THR A 149 2.54 -24.24 26.95
C THR A 149 1.70 -25.47 27.32
N THR A 150 0.92 -26.00 26.38
CA THR A 150 0.17 -27.26 26.54
C THR A 150 1.13 -28.42 26.77
N ALA A 151 2.19 -28.51 25.97
CA ALA A 151 3.20 -29.56 26.10
C ALA A 151 3.93 -29.50 27.45
N ALA A 152 4.19 -28.29 27.97
CA ALA A 152 4.72 -28.10 29.31
C ALA A 152 3.71 -28.53 30.39
N ALA A 153 2.45 -28.11 30.30
CA ALA A 153 1.40 -28.45 31.25
C ALA A 153 1.12 -29.97 31.34
N LYS A 154 1.26 -30.69 30.23
CA LYS A 154 1.14 -32.16 30.18
C LYS A 154 2.17 -32.89 31.04
N ARG A 155 3.30 -32.25 31.38
CA ARG A 155 4.33 -32.84 32.27
C ARG A 155 3.87 -32.90 33.73
N VAL A 156 2.89 -32.08 34.14
CA VAL A 156 2.39 -32.06 35.53
C VAL A 156 1.53 -33.29 35.84
N VAL A 157 0.75 -33.77 34.87
CA VAL A 157 -0.16 -34.92 35.03
C VAL A 157 0.57 -36.20 35.50
N PRO A 158 1.66 -36.66 34.87
CA PRO A 158 2.36 -37.86 35.33
C PRO A 158 2.99 -37.68 36.73
N LEU A 159 3.41 -36.46 37.11
CA LEU A 159 3.92 -36.19 38.46
C LEU A 159 2.82 -36.34 39.52
N ILE A 160 1.63 -35.77 39.26
CA ILE A 160 0.44 -35.93 40.11
C ILE A 160 0.03 -37.40 40.21
N SER A 161 0.02 -38.12 39.08
CA SER A 161 -0.35 -39.54 39.04
C SER A 161 0.67 -40.42 39.79
N SER A 162 1.96 -40.10 39.69
CA SER A 162 3.03 -40.76 40.45
C SER A 162 2.89 -40.52 41.95
N ALA A 163 2.67 -39.27 42.37
CA ALA A 163 2.46 -38.92 43.78
C ALA A 163 1.23 -39.63 44.35
N ARG A 164 0.14 -39.71 43.58
CA ARG A 164 -1.05 -40.48 43.93
C ARG A 164 -0.74 -41.97 44.14
N GLY A 165 -0.02 -42.59 43.20
CA GLY A 165 0.37 -44.00 43.27
C GLY A 165 1.24 -44.29 44.50
N ASP A 166 2.18 -43.39 44.81
CA ASP A 166 2.99 -43.48 46.02
C ASP A 166 2.14 -43.41 47.30
N MET A 167 1.18 -42.48 47.38
CA MET A 167 0.32 -42.38 48.56
C MET A 167 -0.55 -43.62 48.74
N GLN A 168 -1.06 -44.21 47.66
CA GLN A 168 -1.82 -45.46 47.70
C GLN A 168 -0.95 -46.64 48.14
N ALA A 169 0.27 -46.74 47.62
CA ALA A 169 1.22 -47.79 48.01
C ALA A 169 1.61 -47.67 49.50
N ILE A 170 1.83 -46.46 50.00
CA ILE A 170 2.12 -46.20 51.42
C ILE A 170 0.88 -46.53 52.27
N ALA A 171 -0.33 -46.16 51.85
CA ALA A 171 -1.56 -46.49 52.57
C ALA A 171 -1.76 -48.02 52.70
N SER A 172 -1.57 -48.77 51.60
CA SER A 172 -1.64 -50.23 51.62
C SER A 172 -0.54 -50.86 52.47
N CYS A 173 0.66 -50.29 52.45
CA CYS A 173 1.77 -50.72 53.30
C CYS A 173 1.48 -50.50 54.79
N GLU A 174 0.88 -49.36 55.13
CA GLU A 174 0.45 -49.01 56.48
C GLU A 174 -0.65 -49.96 56.98
N GLU A 175 -1.68 -50.21 56.18
CA GLU A 175 -2.75 -51.16 56.52
C GLU A 175 -2.22 -52.59 56.76
N ASN A 176 -1.28 -53.04 55.91
CA ASN A 176 -0.75 -54.40 55.96
C ASN A 176 0.36 -54.63 56.99
N SER A 177 1.19 -53.62 57.26
CA SER A 177 2.44 -53.78 58.01
C SER A 177 2.77 -52.66 58.99
N GLY A 178 1.97 -51.59 59.05
CA GLY A 178 2.22 -50.44 59.92
C GLY A 178 3.53 -49.72 59.59
N CYS A 179 3.89 -49.58 58.32
CA CYS A 179 5.20 -49.07 57.93
C CYS A 179 5.41 -47.56 58.19
N VAL A 180 4.35 -46.81 58.48
CA VAL A 180 4.38 -45.39 58.86
C VAL A 180 4.17 -45.23 60.37
N SER A 181 3.10 -45.78 60.95
CA SER A 181 2.79 -45.60 62.38
C SER A 181 3.42 -46.64 63.31
N GLY A 182 3.96 -47.73 62.75
CA GLY A 182 4.37 -48.93 63.50
C GLY A 182 3.20 -49.85 63.90
N ARG A 183 1.94 -49.50 63.55
CA ARG A 183 0.74 -50.26 63.91
C ARG A 183 0.03 -50.78 62.66
N ARG A 184 -0.26 -52.08 62.63
CA ARG A 184 -1.02 -52.71 61.55
C ARG A 184 -2.51 -52.37 61.65
N GLY A 185 -3.16 -52.22 60.51
CA GLY A 185 -4.61 -52.05 60.40
C GLY A 185 -5.01 -50.68 59.83
N ARG A 186 -6.32 -50.52 59.62
CA ARG A 186 -6.90 -49.31 59.02
C ARG A 186 -7.06 -48.22 60.08
N GLY A 187 -5.99 -47.44 60.27
CA GLY A 187 -5.93 -46.32 61.23
C GLY A 187 -6.22 -44.95 60.59
N SER A 188 -6.05 -43.89 61.39
CA SER A 188 -6.14 -42.50 60.96
C SER A 188 -5.17 -42.14 59.83
N GLU A 189 -4.00 -42.76 59.84
CA GLU A 189 -2.91 -42.55 58.88
C GLU A 189 -3.29 -43.09 57.50
N VAL A 190 -3.88 -44.30 57.45
CA VAL A 190 -4.44 -44.87 56.22
C VAL A 190 -5.53 -43.97 55.66
N ALA A 191 -6.47 -43.53 56.51
CA ALA A 191 -7.54 -42.64 56.09
C ALA A 191 -7.02 -41.28 55.56
N ALA A 192 -5.98 -40.72 56.18
CA ALA A 192 -5.36 -39.48 55.72
C ALA A 192 -4.66 -39.64 54.35
N LEU A 193 -3.93 -40.75 54.15
CA LEU A 193 -3.28 -41.07 52.87
C LEU A 193 -4.30 -41.34 51.76
N GLU A 194 -5.38 -42.06 52.06
CA GLU A 194 -6.49 -42.29 51.13
C GLU A 194 -7.16 -40.96 50.74
N ALA A 195 -7.45 -40.09 51.72
CA ALA A 195 -8.01 -38.77 51.47
C ALA A 195 -7.10 -37.90 50.59
N LEU A 196 -5.79 -37.93 50.83
CA LEU A 196 -4.82 -37.21 50.01
C LEU A 196 -4.75 -37.79 48.59
N SER A 197 -4.79 -39.12 48.44
CA SER A 197 -4.85 -39.78 47.12
C SER A 197 -6.09 -39.37 46.32
N ALA A 198 -7.23 -39.21 47.00
CA ALA A 198 -8.47 -38.72 46.38
C ALA A 198 -8.34 -37.26 45.90
N LYS A 199 -7.61 -36.42 46.64
CA LYS A 199 -7.29 -35.05 46.21
C LYS A 199 -6.41 -35.04 44.95
N PHE A 200 -5.36 -35.86 44.90
CA PHE A 200 -4.55 -36.01 43.69
C PHE A 200 -5.42 -36.42 42.49
N ALA A 201 -6.32 -37.39 42.66
CA ALA A 201 -7.24 -37.81 41.60
C ALA A 201 -8.19 -36.69 41.13
N SER A 202 -8.63 -35.83 42.05
CA SER A 202 -9.45 -34.65 41.70
C SER A 202 -8.66 -33.64 40.84
N VAL A 203 -7.42 -33.33 41.23
CA VAL A 203 -6.56 -32.41 40.46
C VAL A 203 -6.19 -33.02 39.10
N GLU A 204 -5.85 -34.32 39.05
CA GLU A 204 -5.61 -35.05 37.81
C GLU A 204 -6.82 -34.97 36.85
N LYS A 205 -8.05 -35.12 37.36
CA LYS A 205 -9.28 -34.96 36.59
C LYS A 205 -9.45 -33.54 36.05
N LEU A 206 -9.14 -32.52 36.85
CA LEU A 206 -9.19 -31.11 36.41
C LEU A 206 -8.20 -30.86 35.26
N TYR A 207 -6.98 -31.38 35.36
CA TYR A 207 -6.01 -31.29 34.26
C TYR A 207 -6.47 -32.05 33.01
N GLY A 208 -7.09 -33.22 33.15
CA GLY A 208 -7.64 -33.97 32.03
C GLY A 208 -8.80 -33.23 31.32
N GLN A 209 -9.62 -32.48 32.07
CA GLN A 209 -10.65 -31.61 31.50
C GLN A 209 -10.05 -30.37 30.83
N ALA A 210 -9.06 -29.75 31.46
CA ALA A 210 -8.35 -28.60 30.91
C ALA A 210 -7.62 -28.95 29.62
N ASP A 211 -6.95 -30.10 29.53
CA ASP A 211 -6.25 -30.56 28.32
C ASP A 211 -7.20 -30.72 27.13
N ARG A 212 -8.37 -31.34 27.34
CA ARG A 212 -9.40 -31.46 26.31
C ARG A 212 -9.92 -30.11 25.85
N LYS A 213 -10.17 -29.20 26.80
CA LYS A 213 -10.64 -27.85 26.51
C LYS A 213 -9.58 -27.05 25.74
N GLN A 214 -8.32 -27.16 26.15
CA GLN A 214 -7.18 -26.52 25.51
C GLN A 214 -6.99 -27.02 24.08
N ALA A 215 -7.10 -28.33 23.85
CA ALA A 215 -7.03 -28.93 22.51
C ALA A 215 -8.17 -28.45 21.60
N ASP A 216 -9.40 -28.38 22.11
CA ASP A 216 -10.56 -27.86 21.36
C ASP A 216 -10.40 -26.37 20.99
N LEU A 217 -9.98 -25.54 21.94
CA LEU A 217 -9.72 -24.12 21.71
C LEU A 217 -8.57 -23.88 20.73
N ALA A 218 -7.48 -24.65 20.85
CA ALA A 218 -6.35 -24.59 19.91
C ALA A 218 -6.77 -24.98 18.49
N ALA A 219 -7.60 -26.02 18.34
CA ALA A 219 -8.15 -26.41 17.05
C ALA A 219 -9.07 -25.33 16.46
N LYS A 220 -9.90 -24.68 17.29
CA LYS A 220 -10.72 -23.54 16.87
C LYS A 220 -9.87 -22.34 16.44
N LEU A 221 -8.82 -22.01 17.17
CA LEU A 221 -7.90 -20.91 16.82
C LEU A 221 -7.19 -21.19 15.49
N GLN A 222 -6.70 -22.42 15.29
CA GLN A 222 -6.09 -22.83 14.01
C GLN A 222 -7.09 -22.76 12.85
N LYS A 223 -8.35 -23.15 13.09
CA LYS A 223 -9.42 -23.02 12.10
C LYS A 223 -9.68 -21.54 11.75
N LEU A 224 -9.76 -20.65 12.74
CA LEU A 224 -9.93 -19.21 12.49
C LEU A 224 -8.75 -18.63 11.72
N ALA A 225 -7.51 -19.02 12.05
CA ALA A 225 -6.33 -18.59 11.30
C ALA A 225 -6.42 -19.03 9.82
N SER A 226 -6.82 -20.28 9.56
CA SER A 226 -7.02 -20.76 8.18
C SER A 226 -8.15 -20.03 7.45
N SER A 227 -9.27 -19.75 8.14
CA SER A 227 -10.39 -18.98 7.57
C SER A 227 -10.01 -17.54 7.30
N TYR A 228 -9.13 -16.95 8.12
CA TYR A 228 -8.58 -15.62 7.91
C TYR A 228 -7.74 -15.58 6.62
N GLU A 229 -6.82 -16.53 6.45
CA GLU A 229 -5.99 -16.64 5.24
C GLU A 229 -6.83 -16.93 3.98
N GLU A 230 -7.82 -17.81 4.10
CA GLU A 230 -8.78 -18.12 3.02
C GLU A 230 -9.60 -16.88 2.63
N GLN A 231 -10.06 -16.09 3.61
CA GLN A 231 -10.79 -14.86 3.34
C GLN A 231 -9.88 -13.79 2.72
N LEU A 232 -8.61 -13.72 3.14
CA LEU A 232 -7.62 -12.79 2.58
C LEU A 232 -7.28 -13.13 1.12
N THR A 233 -7.18 -14.42 0.80
CA THR A 233 -6.89 -14.90 -0.56
C THR A 233 -8.09 -14.82 -1.51
N ARG A 234 -9.32 -15.02 -1.01
CA ARG A 234 -10.56 -14.97 -1.83
C ARG A 234 -11.15 -13.58 -1.98
N GLY A 235 -11.16 -12.79 -0.90
CA GLY A 235 -11.97 -11.58 -0.80
C GLY A 235 -11.29 -10.30 -1.27
N GLY A 236 -9.99 -10.36 -1.60
CA GLY A 236 -9.18 -9.16 -1.77
C GLY A 236 -9.25 -8.24 -0.53
N VAL A 237 -8.94 -6.96 -0.74
CA VAL A 237 -8.72 -5.98 0.33
C VAL A 237 -9.84 -4.95 0.50
N GLY A 238 -10.97 -5.17 -0.18
CA GLY A 238 -12.12 -4.28 -0.09
C GLY A 238 -12.73 -4.20 1.32
N GLY A 239 -13.49 -3.13 1.58
CA GLY A 239 -14.06 -2.85 2.91
C GLY A 239 -14.93 -3.97 3.49
N GLN A 240 -15.69 -4.69 2.66
CA GLN A 240 -16.51 -5.83 3.11
C GLN A 240 -15.63 -7.04 3.50
N SER A 241 -14.47 -7.22 2.87
CA SER A 241 -13.52 -8.27 3.23
C SER A 241 -12.81 -7.92 4.54
N ARG A 242 -12.45 -6.65 4.72
CA ARG A 242 -11.83 -6.15 5.96
C ARG A 242 -12.72 -6.31 7.19
N SER A 243 -14.02 -6.02 7.11
CA SER A 243 -14.93 -6.23 8.25
C SER A 243 -15.10 -7.70 8.62
N LYS A 244 -15.13 -8.60 7.63
CA LYS A 244 -15.12 -10.06 7.86
C LYS A 244 -13.81 -10.52 8.52
N LEU A 245 -12.67 -10.02 8.04
CA LEU A 245 -11.36 -10.32 8.62
C LEU A 245 -11.26 -9.83 10.06
N LEU A 246 -11.76 -8.63 10.36
CA LEU A 246 -11.84 -8.09 11.72
C LEU A 246 -12.72 -8.98 12.62
N ALA A 247 -13.88 -9.42 12.14
CA ALA A 247 -14.75 -10.31 12.91
C ALA A 247 -14.08 -11.66 13.23
N ILE A 248 -13.33 -12.23 12.28
CA ILE A 248 -12.52 -13.45 12.52
C ILE A 248 -11.40 -13.16 13.53
N TYR A 249 -10.76 -11.98 13.43
CA TYR A 249 -9.70 -11.55 14.32
C TYR A 249 -10.17 -11.39 15.77
N ASP A 250 -11.31 -10.72 15.98
CA ASP A 250 -11.90 -10.51 17.30
C ASP A 250 -12.27 -11.84 17.97
N GLN A 251 -12.79 -12.80 17.19
CA GLN A 251 -13.02 -14.17 17.67
C GLN A 251 -11.72 -14.86 18.06
N ALA A 252 -10.66 -14.73 17.27
CA ALA A 252 -9.35 -15.29 17.58
C ALA A 252 -8.76 -14.69 18.85
N GLN A 253 -8.93 -13.38 19.07
CA GLN A 253 -8.49 -12.70 20.29
C GLN A 253 -9.28 -13.17 21.53
N GLY A 254 -10.59 -13.36 21.39
CA GLY A 254 -11.43 -13.96 22.43
C GLY A 254 -10.97 -15.36 22.80
N LEU A 255 -10.69 -16.21 21.81
CA LEU A 255 -10.18 -17.57 22.04
C LEU A 255 -8.78 -17.56 22.67
N ALA A 256 -7.87 -16.70 22.22
CA ALA A 256 -6.53 -16.58 22.81
C ALA A 256 -6.61 -16.18 24.30
N THR A 257 -7.53 -15.28 24.64
CA THR A 257 -7.80 -14.88 26.03
C THR A 257 -8.40 -16.03 26.83
N GLU A 258 -9.35 -16.79 26.27
CA GLU A 258 -9.93 -17.95 26.95
C GLU A 258 -8.86 -19.01 27.23
N LEU A 259 -7.99 -19.27 26.25
CA LEU A 259 -6.92 -20.25 26.28
C LEU A 259 -5.88 -19.96 27.36
N ALA A 260 -5.54 -18.69 27.57
CA ALA A 260 -4.69 -18.24 28.68
C ALA A 260 -5.28 -18.56 30.06
N ASN A 261 -6.61 -18.73 30.17
CA ASN A 261 -7.32 -19.00 31.41
C ASN A 261 -7.64 -20.50 31.65
N VAL A 262 -7.29 -21.40 30.73
CA VAL A 262 -7.67 -22.84 30.84
C VAL A 262 -6.75 -23.64 31.77
N VAL A 263 -5.47 -23.26 31.90
CA VAL A 263 -4.50 -24.06 32.67
C VAL A 263 -4.78 -23.92 34.17
N PRO A 264 -5.10 -25.02 34.91
CA PRO A 264 -5.48 -24.96 36.32
C PRO A 264 -4.25 -24.90 37.25
N THR A 265 -3.33 -23.96 37.00
CA THR A 265 -2.09 -23.81 37.78
C THR A 265 -2.36 -23.56 39.27
N SER A 266 -3.44 -22.87 39.60
CA SER A 266 -3.87 -22.63 40.98
C SER A 266 -4.21 -23.92 41.74
N ALA A 267 -4.80 -24.91 41.06
CA ALA A 267 -5.14 -26.20 41.69
C ALA A 267 -3.89 -27.02 42.01
N ALA A 268 -2.90 -27.06 41.11
CA ALA A 268 -1.65 -27.76 41.36
C ALA A 268 -0.77 -27.05 42.40
N ASN A 269 -0.73 -25.71 42.38
CA ASN A 269 -0.08 -24.93 43.45
C ASN A 269 -0.75 -25.15 44.81
N GLY A 270 -2.09 -25.21 44.86
CA GLY A 270 -2.83 -25.52 46.08
C GLY A 270 -2.48 -26.91 46.63
N LEU A 271 -2.39 -27.90 45.74
CA LEU A 271 -2.01 -29.27 46.08
C LEU A 271 -0.56 -29.36 46.59
N ALA A 272 0.41 -28.73 45.91
CA ALA A 272 1.81 -28.72 46.35
C ALA A 272 1.97 -28.05 47.73
N ASN A 273 1.29 -26.92 47.96
CA ASN A 273 1.25 -26.26 49.26
C ASN A 273 0.62 -27.15 50.35
N GLU A 274 -0.43 -27.89 50.01
CA GLU A 274 -1.05 -28.83 50.95
C GLU A 274 -0.08 -29.97 51.31
N MET A 275 0.62 -30.53 50.33
CA MET A 275 1.63 -31.57 50.56
C MET A 275 2.77 -31.09 51.47
N ARG A 276 3.24 -29.85 51.28
CA ARG A 276 4.23 -29.22 52.18
C ARG A 276 3.70 -29.06 53.60
N ARG A 277 2.43 -28.65 53.77
CA ARG A 277 1.80 -28.51 55.09
C ARG A 277 1.62 -29.84 55.81
N LEU A 278 1.29 -30.89 55.06
CA LEU A 278 1.10 -32.25 55.59
C LEU A 278 2.42 -33.00 55.83
N ALA A 279 3.56 -32.45 55.37
CA ALA A 279 4.88 -33.04 55.55
C ALA A 279 5.42 -32.87 56.99
N VAL A 280 4.66 -33.33 57.98
CA VAL A 280 5.09 -33.44 59.37
C VAL A 280 6.04 -34.64 59.51
N GLY A 281 7.09 -34.51 60.32
CA GLY A 281 8.12 -35.53 60.50
C GLY A 281 7.56 -36.88 60.95
N THR A 282 8.28 -37.95 60.59
CA THR A 282 7.88 -39.33 60.90
C THR A 282 7.77 -39.53 62.41
N PRO A 283 6.66 -40.10 62.93
CA PRO A 283 6.61 -40.50 64.34
C PRO A 283 7.71 -41.56 64.62
N ALA A 284 8.27 -41.51 65.83
CA ALA A 284 9.35 -42.41 66.23
C ALA A 284 8.92 -43.89 66.09
N GLY A 285 9.55 -44.62 65.16
CA GLY A 285 9.27 -46.04 64.88
C GLY A 285 8.80 -46.38 63.46
N GLY A 286 8.43 -45.38 62.65
CA GLY A 286 8.08 -45.58 61.23
C GLY A 286 9.29 -45.91 60.35
N ARG A 287 9.10 -46.78 59.34
CA ARG A 287 10.14 -47.14 58.35
C ARG A 287 10.12 -46.22 57.13
N ILE A 288 9.04 -45.50 56.89
CA ILE A 288 8.85 -44.62 55.74
C ILE A 288 8.63 -43.18 56.21
N ASP A 289 9.49 -42.26 55.77
CA ASP A 289 9.27 -40.83 55.95
C ASP A 289 8.33 -40.28 54.87
N VAL A 290 7.02 -40.30 55.18
CA VAL A 290 5.97 -39.75 54.31
C VAL A 290 6.19 -38.26 54.05
N GLY A 291 6.66 -37.51 55.05
CA GLY A 291 6.89 -36.07 54.93
C GLY A 291 8.01 -35.73 53.95
N ALA A 292 9.12 -36.48 53.96
CA ALA A 292 10.17 -36.32 52.96
C ALA A 292 9.69 -36.60 51.54
N ARG A 293 8.89 -37.66 51.34
CA ARG A 293 8.32 -37.98 50.02
C ARG A 293 7.34 -36.92 49.53
N LEU A 294 6.47 -36.43 50.41
CA LEU A 294 5.52 -35.36 50.07
C LEU A 294 6.25 -34.07 49.68
N ARG A 295 7.32 -33.69 50.39
CA ARG A 295 8.15 -32.55 50.00
C ARG A 295 8.78 -32.74 48.62
N ALA A 296 9.39 -33.90 48.36
CA ALA A 296 10.00 -34.19 47.07
C ALA A 296 9.00 -34.11 45.90
N HIS A 297 7.79 -34.66 46.06
CA HIS A 297 6.74 -34.54 45.03
C HIS A 297 6.22 -33.12 44.89
N ALA A 298 6.12 -32.35 45.99
CA ALA A 298 5.71 -30.95 45.94
C ALA A 298 6.72 -30.10 45.16
N ASP A 299 8.02 -30.29 45.42
CA ASP A 299 9.11 -29.62 44.72
C ASP A 299 9.07 -29.94 43.21
N GLN A 300 8.89 -31.22 42.84
CA GLN A 300 8.77 -31.63 41.43
C GLN A 300 7.55 -31.01 40.73
N ILE A 301 6.40 -30.95 41.42
CA ILE A 301 5.18 -30.33 40.88
C ILE A 301 5.39 -28.83 40.70
N GLU A 302 5.98 -28.15 41.69
CA GLU A 302 6.26 -26.71 41.62
C GLU A 302 7.28 -26.38 40.54
N ASP A 303 8.35 -27.16 40.39
CA ASP A 303 9.33 -27.01 39.31
C ASP A 303 8.67 -27.18 37.94
N ALA A 304 7.78 -28.17 37.80
CA ALA A 304 7.02 -28.38 36.57
C ALA A 304 6.08 -27.21 36.28
N ILE A 305 5.41 -26.65 37.30
CA ILE A 305 4.54 -25.47 37.16
C ILE A 305 5.35 -24.21 36.83
N ALA A 306 6.51 -24.02 37.45
CA ALA A 306 7.41 -22.90 37.18
C ALA A 306 7.93 -22.93 35.73
N GLY A 307 8.07 -24.12 35.16
CA GLY A 307 8.36 -24.32 33.74
C GLY A 307 7.19 -24.03 32.79
N ILE A 308 5.95 -23.93 33.30
CA ILE A 308 4.80 -23.47 32.51
C ILE A 308 4.86 -21.94 32.50
N MET A 309 5.51 -21.37 31.48
CA MET A 309 5.32 -19.94 31.23
C MET A 309 3.83 -19.72 30.96
N VAL A 310 3.18 -18.93 31.82
CA VAL A 310 1.85 -18.40 31.53
C VAL A 310 2.06 -17.35 30.45
N THR A 311 2.22 -17.82 29.21
CA THR A 311 2.33 -16.93 28.07
C THR A 311 0.96 -16.27 27.93
N SER A 312 0.87 -15.00 28.32
CA SER A 312 -0.27 -14.18 27.94
C SER A 312 -0.17 -13.98 26.45
N VAL A 313 -0.82 -14.85 25.68
CA VAL A 313 -0.84 -14.76 24.23
C VAL A 313 -1.74 -13.60 23.85
N THR A 314 -1.16 -12.39 23.81
CA THR A 314 -1.84 -11.18 23.36
C THR A 314 -1.58 -11.01 21.89
N LEU A 315 -2.63 -11.17 21.08
CA LEU A 315 -2.58 -10.80 19.68
C LEU A 315 -2.38 -9.27 19.57
N PRO A 316 -1.61 -8.77 18.57
CA PRO A 316 -1.46 -7.34 18.34
C PRO A 316 -2.83 -6.69 18.03
N PRO A 317 -2.97 -5.37 18.09
CA PRO A 317 -4.21 -4.73 17.62
C PRO A 317 -4.38 -4.96 16.10
N PHE A 318 -5.63 -5.08 15.65
CA PHE A 318 -5.92 -5.16 14.22
C PHE A 318 -5.43 -3.87 13.53
N PRO A 319 -4.66 -3.97 12.42
CA PRO A 319 -4.03 -2.81 11.79
C PRO A 319 -5.10 -1.84 11.28
N PRO A 320 -4.94 -0.51 11.38
CA PRO A 320 -5.87 0.47 10.81
C PRO A 320 -5.93 0.37 9.27
N PRO A 321 -6.99 0.88 8.62
CA PRO A 321 -7.06 0.90 7.17
C PRO A 321 -5.92 1.77 6.60
N SER A 322 -5.37 1.35 5.46
CA SER A 322 -4.31 2.10 4.78
C SER A 322 -4.80 3.45 4.29
N GLY A 323 -4.08 4.52 4.65
CA GLY A 323 -4.34 5.85 4.12
C GLY A 323 -3.70 6.05 2.75
N MET A 324 -3.99 7.19 2.11
CA MET A 324 -3.36 7.59 0.85
C MET A 324 -1.82 7.66 0.98
N ALA A 325 -1.30 8.04 2.15
CA ALA A 325 0.14 8.13 2.39
C ALA A 325 0.83 6.76 2.49
N SER A 326 0.10 5.69 2.77
CA SER A 326 0.70 4.37 3.04
C SER A 326 1.37 3.75 1.81
N GLY A 327 0.98 4.15 0.60
CA GLY A 327 1.70 3.78 -0.63
C GLY A 327 3.15 4.28 -0.65
N TRP A 328 3.39 5.47 -0.11
CA TRP A 328 4.71 6.09 -0.01
C TRP A 328 5.54 5.54 1.15
N GLU A 329 4.89 5.14 2.26
CA GLU A 329 5.56 4.50 3.40
C GLU A 329 6.19 3.16 3.03
N ARG A 330 5.60 2.44 2.06
CA ARG A 330 6.12 1.16 1.54
C ARG A 330 6.66 1.31 0.12
N ILE A 331 7.40 2.39 -0.14
CA ILE A 331 7.94 2.65 -1.48
C ILE A 331 8.86 1.51 -1.95
N GLU A 332 9.53 0.78 -1.05
CA GLU A 332 10.32 -0.41 -1.43
C GLU A 332 9.50 -1.50 -2.13
N GLU A 333 8.19 -1.60 -1.87
CA GLU A 333 7.31 -2.59 -2.48
C GLU A 333 6.52 -2.02 -3.67
N THR A 334 6.32 -0.69 -3.67
CA THR A 334 5.47 -0.01 -4.64
C THR A 334 6.26 0.81 -5.67
N TRP A 335 7.59 0.90 -5.57
CA TRP A 335 8.42 1.67 -6.51
C TRP A 335 8.29 1.23 -7.98
N PRO A 336 8.09 -0.05 -8.34
CA PRO A 336 7.92 -0.41 -9.75
C PRO A 336 6.64 0.21 -10.32
N LEU A 337 5.59 0.29 -9.51
CA LEU A 337 4.33 0.94 -9.87
C LEU A 337 4.50 2.46 -9.96
N ALA A 338 5.22 3.07 -9.02
CA ALA A 338 5.57 4.48 -9.11
C ALA A 338 6.35 4.78 -10.41
N LEU A 339 7.38 3.99 -10.71
CA LEU A 339 8.19 4.15 -11.91
C LEU A 339 7.36 4.01 -13.19
N LEU A 340 6.37 3.09 -13.21
CA LEU A 340 5.47 2.95 -14.35
C LEU A 340 4.58 4.20 -14.50
N LEU A 341 3.94 4.65 -13.43
CA LEU A 341 2.99 5.77 -13.47
C LEU A 341 3.68 7.12 -13.76
N PHE A 342 4.76 7.42 -13.05
CA PHE A 342 5.52 8.66 -13.26
C PHE A 342 6.40 8.58 -14.52
N GLY A 343 6.88 7.39 -14.89
CA GLY A 343 7.64 7.17 -16.11
C GLY A 343 6.82 7.44 -17.37
N LEU A 344 5.52 7.08 -17.38
CA LEU A 344 4.60 7.40 -18.48
C LEU A 344 4.50 8.91 -18.72
N GLU A 345 4.41 9.71 -17.66
CA GLU A 345 4.45 11.18 -17.74
C GLU A 345 5.83 11.69 -18.19
N GLY A 346 6.91 11.05 -17.73
CA GLY A 346 8.27 11.32 -18.20
C GLY A 346 8.41 11.17 -19.72
N VAL A 347 7.78 10.15 -20.31
CA VAL A 347 7.77 9.94 -21.77
C VAL A 347 7.12 11.13 -22.49
N LEU A 348 6.01 11.66 -21.98
CA LEU A 348 5.37 12.85 -22.56
C LEU A 348 6.29 14.08 -22.53
N ILE A 349 6.98 14.30 -21.41
CA ILE A 349 7.94 15.41 -21.26
C ILE A 349 9.07 15.27 -22.29
N VAL A 350 9.62 14.07 -22.44
CA VAL A 350 10.71 13.80 -23.39
C VAL A 350 10.24 14.01 -24.82
N LEU A 351 9.06 13.48 -25.20
CA LEU A 351 8.50 13.65 -26.53
C LEU A 351 8.23 15.14 -26.84
N TRP A 352 7.68 15.88 -25.88
CA TRP A 352 7.46 17.32 -26.03
C TRP A 352 8.78 18.08 -26.21
N ALA A 353 9.79 17.77 -25.39
CA ALA A 353 11.11 18.40 -25.48
C ALA A 353 11.78 18.11 -26.83
N MET A 354 11.75 16.86 -27.29
CA MET A 354 12.26 16.47 -28.62
C MET A 354 11.58 17.27 -29.74
N LEU A 355 10.25 17.44 -29.68
CA LEU A 355 9.51 18.24 -30.64
C LEU A 355 9.94 19.72 -30.63
N VAL A 356 10.11 20.31 -29.45
CA VAL A 356 10.61 21.69 -29.30
C VAL A 356 12.01 21.83 -29.91
N PHE A 357 12.90 20.87 -29.67
CA PHE A 357 14.26 20.90 -30.23
C PHE A 357 14.27 20.73 -31.75
N ASP A 358 13.46 19.83 -32.31
CA ASP A 358 13.33 19.64 -33.76
C ASP A 358 12.82 20.92 -34.45
N ILE A 359 11.75 21.54 -33.93
CA ILE A 359 11.22 22.80 -34.46
C ILE A 359 12.29 23.90 -34.39
N ARG A 360 13.01 24.00 -33.27
CA ARG A 360 14.07 24.99 -33.09
C ARG A 360 15.22 24.80 -34.08
N ALA A 361 15.64 23.56 -34.33
CA ALA A 361 16.68 23.24 -35.29
C ALA A 361 16.26 23.61 -36.73
N ARG A 362 15.02 23.32 -37.11
CA ARG A 362 14.45 23.71 -38.42
C ARG A 362 14.38 25.23 -38.58
N LEU A 363 13.95 25.96 -37.56
CA LEU A 363 13.91 27.42 -37.59
C LEU A 363 15.33 28.02 -37.74
N ALA A 364 16.34 27.43 -37.10
CA ALA A 364 17.73 27.85 -37.26
C ALA A 364 18.22 27.62 -38.69
N ALA A 365 17.94 26.44 -39.26
CA ALA A 365 18.30 26.11 -40.64
C ALA A 365 17.62 27.05 -41.66
N LEU A 366 16.34 27.37 -41.48
CA LEU A 366 15.62 28.33 -42.33
C LEU A 366 16.21 29.74 -42.23
N ARG A 367 16.55 30.20 -41.03
CA ARG A 367 17.22 31.50 -40.85
C ARG A 367 18.57 31.54 -41.53
N GLN A 368 19.33 30.45 -41.51
CA GLN A 368 20.61 30.36 -42.21
C GLN A 368 20.41 30.41 -43.74
N LYS A 369 19.46 29.66 -44.29
CA LYS A 369 19.11 29.70 -45.72
C LYS A 369 18.69 31.10 -46.16
N ASN A 370 17.83 31.77 -45.40
CA ASN A 370 17.38 33.13 -45.73
C ASN A 370 18.52 34.16 -45.67
N ARG A 371 19.51 33.97 -44.78
CA ARG A 371 20.71 34.81 -44.74
C ARG A 371 21.60 34.61 -45.96
N LEU A 372 21.78 33.37 -46.41
CA LEU A 372 22.56 33.06 -47.61
C LEU A 372 21.87 33.65 -48.86
N ALA A 373 20.57 33.43 -49.02
CA ALA A 373 19.80 34.00 -50.13
C ALA A 373 19.85 35.54 -50.13
N LYS A 374 19.73 36.18 -48.96
CA LYS A 374 19.83 37.65 -48.87
C LYS A 374 21.24 38.16 -49.19
N GLY A 375 22.29 37.45 -48.75
CA GLY A 375 23.68 37.80 -49.06
C GLY A 375 24.00 37.67 -50.55
N GLU A 376 23.46 36.67 -51.24
CA GLU A 376 23.60 36.52 -52.70
C GLU A 376 22.92 37.67 -53.45
N HIS A 377 21.73 38.11 -53.00
CA HIS A 377 21.05 39.28 -53.60
C HIS A 377 21.78 40.61 -53.37
N GLU A 378 22.49 40.76 -52.25
CA GLU A 378 23.28 41.96 -51.96
C GLU A 378 24.59 42.00 -52.77
N GLN A 379 25.14 40.84 -53.17
CA GLN A 379 26.27 40.75 -54.09
C GLN A 379 25.91 40.91 -55.58
N LEU A 380 24.66 40.64 -55.96
CA LEU A 380 24.17 40.78 -57.34
C LEU A 380 23.52 42.14 -57.63
N SER A 381 23.43 43.02 -56.63
CA SER A 381 23.03 44.41 -56.87
C SER A 381 24.22 45.15 -57.49
N PRO A 382 24.15 45.55 -58.78
CA PRO A 382 25.26 46.25 -59.42
C PRO A 382 25.59 47.51 -58.63
N ASP A 383 26.88 47.77 -58.41
CA ASP A 383 27.35 48.97 -57.74
C ASP A 383 26.68 50.18 -58.41
N PRO A 384 25.98 51.07 -57.67
CA PRO A 384 25.32 52.22 -58.27
C PRO A 384 26.29 53.16 -59.02
N THR A 385 27.61 52.95 -58.90
CA THR A 385 28.64 53.63 -59.68
C THR A 385 28.90 53.06 -61.09
N ASP A 386 28.38 51.87 -61.41
CA ASP A 386 28.51 51.25 -62.75
C ASP A 386 27.33 51.58 -63.69
N TRP A 387 26.40 52.44 -63.30
CA TRP A 387 25.42 53.00 -64.23
C TRP A 387 26.13 54.03 -65.12
N PRO A 388 26.26 53.80 -66.45
CA PRO A 388 26.70 54.87 -67.34
C PRO A 388 25.71 56.03 -67.17
N ALA A 389 26.25 57.20 -66.83
CA ALA A 389 25.47 58.44 -66.73
C ALA A 389 24.90 58.78 -68.12
N ASP A 390 23.77 58.17 -68.46
CA ASP A 390 22.99 58.55 -69.62
C ASP A 390 22.27 59.86 -69.30
N GLY A 391 22.89 60.96 -69.70
CA GLY A 391 22.38 62.33 -69.54
C GLY A 391 21.12 62.63 -70.36
N SER A 392 20.40 61.64 -70.88
CA SER A 392 19.24 61.85 -71.76
C SER A 392 17.86 61.71 -71.09
N ILE A 393 17.76 61.37 -69.79
CA ILE A 393 16.48 61.38 -69.06
C ILE A 393 16.20 62.78 -68.49
N GLY A 394 16.27 63.78 -69.37
CA GLY A 394 15.63 65.07 -69.17
C GLY A 394 14.14 64.96 -69.54
N ARG A 395 13.27 65.45 -68.66
CA ARG A 395 11.87 65.79 -68.94
C ARG A 395 10.96 64.65 -69.42
N ARG A 396 10.42 63.88 -68.48
CA ARG A 396 8.98 63.52 -68.56
C ARG A 396 8.30 63.95 -67.28
N GLY A 397 7.42 64.93 -67.44
CA GLY A 397 6.61 65.47 -66.35
C GLY A 397 5.68 64.41 -65.81
N HIS A 398 5.83 64.12 -64.52
CA HIS A 398 4.76 63.49 -63.76
C HIS A 398 3.68 64.53 -63.49
N GLN A 399 2.56 64.40 -64.21
CA GLN A 399 1.31 65.05 -63.87
C GLN A 399 0.81 64.52 -62.51
N PRO A 400 0.38 65.39 -61.57
CA PRO A 400 -0.28 64.96 -60.35
C PRO A 400 -1.70 64.47 -60.67
N GLY A 401 -1.88 63.15 -60.65
CA GLY A 401 -3.18 62.50 -60.72
C GLY A 401 -4.00 62.79 -59.46
N SER A 402 -5.17 63.37 -59.69
CA SER A 402 -6.18 63.85 -58.77
C SER A 402 -6.76 62.74 -57.88
N ARG A 403 -6.92 63.08 -56.59
CA ARG A 403 -7.72 62.35 -55.59
C ARG A 403 -9.21 62.38 -55.95
N PRO A 404 -9.91 61.24 -56.02
CA PRO A 404 -11.30 61.13 -55.59
C PRO A 404 -11.27 60.90 -54.07
N GLY A 405 -11.97 61.63 -53.22
CA GLY A 405 -13.35 62.05 -53.31
C GLY A 405 -14.02 61.52 -52.04
N LEU A 406 -14.21 62.42 -51.08
CA LEU A 406 -14.88 62.17 -49.80
C LEU A 406 -16.31 61.61 -50.00
N GLY A 407 -16.62 60.58 -49.23
CA GLY A 407 -17.96 60.23 -48.74
C GLY A 407 -17.74 59.30 -47.55
N GLY A 408 -18.29 59.46 -46.35
CA GLY A 408 -19.46 60.17 -45.91
C GLY A 408 -20.20 59.23 -44.96
N ARG A 409 -20.14 59.53 -43.65
CA ARG A 409 -21.08 59.17 -42.56
C ARG A 409 -21.80 57.80 -42.56
N SER A 410 -21.71 57.09 -41.43
CA SER A 410 -22.86 57.01 -40.48
C SER A 410 -22.45 56.47 -39.11
N ASN A 411 -22.89 57.18 -38.07
CA ASN A 411 -23.00 56.71 -36.69
C ASN A 411 -23.94 55.50 -36.60
N GLY A 412 -23.63 54.58 -35.67
CA GLY A 412 -24.52 53.50 -35.28
C GLY A 412 -24.18 53.02 -33.87
N SER A 413 -24.66 53.74 -32.87
CA SER A 413 -24.84 53.26 -31.51
C SER A 413 -25.98 52.25 -31.48
N GLY A 414 -25.71 51.03 -31.00
CA GLY A 414 -26.69 50.01 -30.65
C GLY A 414 -26.15 49.25 -29.45
N GLN A 415 -27.05 49.03 -28.48
CA GLN A 415 -26.85 48.57 -27.10
C GLN A 415 -25.92 47.37 -26.89
#